data_AF-A0A2E2C1R7-F1
#
_entry.id   AF-A0A2E2C1R7-F1
#
_cell.length_a   1.000
_cell.length_b   1.000
_cell.length_c   1.000
_cell.angle_alpha   90.00
_cell.angle_beta   90.00
_cell.angle_gamma   90.00
#
_symmetry.space_group_name_H-M   'P 1'
#
loop_
_entity.id
_entity.type
_entity.pdbx_description
1 polymer ?
#
loop_
_entity_poly.entity_id
_entity_poly.type
_entity_poly.pdbx_seq_one_letter_code
_entity_poly.pdbx_strand_id
1 'polypeptide(L)'
;MTEELTAYHEAGHVLIAVYAGARVHSVTVDPDWDDGPERFGDAQISWPEGALNQKAGLEKAVLVALAGPVAEMIHTGDPFHPALVSEWSGDWRQAWQAAAALVPQREARMLYLEKQTISLYHLLREDSYWSALGDLVDQLLAHETLEEEMIYEIISHWL
;
A
#
# COMPACT_ATOMS: atom_id res chain seq x y z
N MET A 1 11.52 0.09 12.02
CA MET A 1 10.07 -0.19 12.06
C MET A 1 9.83 -1.37 13.00
N THR A 2 8.73 -1.41 13.76
CA THR A 2 8.33 -2.64 14.47
C THR A 2 7.66 -3.60 13.49
N GLU A 3 7.67 -4.89 13.80
CA GLU A 3 6.98 -5.92 12.99
C GLU A 3 5.49 -5.61 12.80
N GLU A 4 4.81 -5.16 13.86
CA GLU A 4 3.42 -4.70 13.79
C GLU A 4 3.25 -3.55 12.80
N LEU A 5 4.11 -2.53 12.84
CA LEU A 5 4.02 -1.39 11.95
C LEU A 5 4.30 -1.78 10.49
N THR A 6 5.23 -2.71 10.27
CA THR A 6 5.45 -3.36 8.97
C THR A 6 4.22 -4.10 8.48
N ALA A 7 3.55 -4.88 9.34
CA ALA A 7 2.34 -5.60 8.96
C ALA A 7 1.23 -4.63 8.52
N TYR A 8 1.02 -3.51 9.23
CA TYR A 8 0.09 -2.46 8.80
C TYR A 8 0.46 -1.85 7.45
N HIS A 9 1.76 -1.60 7.24
CA HIS A 9 2.27 -1.05 5.98
C HIS A 9 1.97 -2.00 4.80
N GLU A 10 2.36 -3.26 4.92
CA GLU A 10 2.17 -4.26 3.87
C GLU A 10 0.69 -4.58 3.63
N ALA A 11 -0.11 -4.70 4.69
CA ALA A 11 -1.56 -4.89 4.58
C ALA A 11 -2.24 -3.72 3.84
N GLY A 12 -1.77 -2.48 4.05
CA GLY A 12 -2.23 -1.31 3.31
C GLY A 12 -2.01 -1.46 1.79
N HIS A 13 -0.80 -1.83 1.38
CA HIS A 13 -0.50 -2.07 -0.04
C HIS A 13 -1.39 -3.15 -0.65
N VAL A 14 -1.53 -4.29 0.03
CA VAL A 14 -2.31 -5.43 -0.43
C VAL A 14 -3.78 -5.07 -0.60
N LEU A 15 -4.39 -4.48 0.42
CA LEU A 15 -5.81 -4.13 0.40
C LEU A 15 -6.13 -3.16 -0.74
N ILE A 16 -5.30 -2.12 -0.92
CA ILE A 16 -5.52 -1.13 -1.97
C ILE A 16 -5.18 -1.68 -3.35
N ALA A 17 -4.22 -2.59 -3.48
CA ALA A 17 -3.95 -3.28 -4.74
C ALA A 17 -5.14 -4.13 -5.18
N VAL A 18 -5.72 -4.92 -4.27
CA VAL A 18 -6.92 -5.72 -4.54
C VAL A 18 -8.12 -4.82 -4.86
N TYR A 19 -8.36 -3.78 -4.06
CA TYR A 19 -9.41 -2.78 -4.34
C TYR A 19 -9.24 -2.13 -5.72
N ALA A 20 -8.00 -1.86 -6.12
CA ALA A 20 -7.67 -1.31 -7.44
C ALA A 20 -7.77 -2.35 -8.57
N GLY A 21 -8.12 -3.61 -8.28
CA GLY A 21 -8.26 -4.69 -9.26
C GLY A 21 -6.92 -5.27 -9.75
N ALA A 22 -5.85 -5.11 -8.96
CA ALA A 22 -4.63 -5.87 -9.16
C ALA A 22 -4.82 -7.29 -8.61
N ARG A 23 -3.94 -8.19 -9.06
CA ARG A 23 -3.79 -9.52 -8.48
C ARG A 23 -2.60 -9.51 -7.52
N VAL A 24 -2.84 -9.84 -6.25
CA VAL A 24 -1.78 -10.01 -5.25
C VAL A 24 -1.49 -11.50 -5.11
N HIS A 25 -0.24 -11.90 -5.33
CA HIS A 25 0.19 -13.29 -5.29
C HIS A 25 0.67 -13.70 -3.89
N SER A 26 1.40 -12.82 -3.23
CA SER A 26 1.86 -13.02 -1.87
C SER A 26 2.21 -11.69 -1.23
N VAL A 27 2.26 -11.68 0.10
CA VAL A 27 2.79 -10.59 0.90
C VAL A 27 3.57 -11.15 2.08
N THR A 28 4.69 -10.53 2.46
CA THR A 28 5.50 -10.95 3.60
C THR A 28 6.04 -9.76 4.39
N VAL A 29 6.17 -9.92 5.71
CA VAL A 29 6.86 -8.98 6.62
C VAL A 29 8.30 -9.40 6.92
N ASP A 30 8.75 -10.56 6.44
CA ASP A 30 10.13 -11.07 6.59
C ASP A 30 10.69 -11.53 5.23
N PRO A 31 11.04 -10.59 4.34
CA PRO A 31 11.54 -10.95 3.01
C PRO A 31 12.96 -11.52 3.09
N ASP A 32 13.23 -12.54 2.25
CA ASP A 32 14.56 -13.13 2.11
C ASP A 32 15.64 -12.07 1.83
N TRP A 33 16.77 -12.18 2.53
CA TRP A 33 17.89 -11.25 2.40
C TRP A 33 18.76 -11.61 1.17
N ASP A 34 18.36 -11.13 0.00
CA ASP A 34 18.99 -11.44 -1.29
C ASP A 34 20.12 -10.47 -1.72
N ASP A 35 21.01 -10.06 -0.79
CA ASP A 35 22.13 -9.11 -1.02
C ASP A 35 21.71 -7.72 -1.61
N GLY A 36 20.41 -7.43 -1.67
CA GLY A 36 19.81 -6.20 -2.17
C GLY A 36 19.68 -5.09 -1.11
N PRO A 37 19.04 -3.94 -1.43
CA PRO A 37 18.66 -2.97 -0.41
C PRO A 37 17.77 -3.65 0.65
N GLU A 38 17.96 -3.31 1.92
CA GLU A 38 17.17 -3.84 3.02
C GLU A 38 15.68 -3.60 2.75
N ARG A 39 14.89 -4.67 2.78
CA ARG A 39 13.44 -4.66 2.57
C ARG A 39 12.80 -5.02 3.89
N PHE A 40 11.84 -4.23 4.35
CA PHE A 40 11.11 -4.51 5.58
C PHE A 40 9.88 -5.39 5.34
N GLY A 41 9.44 -5.49 4.09
CA GLY A 41 8.35 -6.34 3.62
C GLY A 41 8.36 -6.41 2.09
N ASP A 42 7.54 -7.29 1.52
CA ASP A 42 7.37 -7.43 0.07
C ASP A 42 5.96 -7.89 -0.28
N ALA A 43 5.34 -7.26 -1.28
CA ALA A 43 4.09 -7.68 -1.87
C ALA A 43 4.27 -7.94 -3.38
N GLN A 44 3.94 -9.15 -3.82
CA GLN A 44 4.02 -9.54 -5.22
C GLN A 44 2.70 -9.22 -5.94
N ILE A 45 2.68 -8.12 -6.69
CA ILE A 45 1.47 -7.58 -7.32
C ILE A 45 1.60 -7.64 -8.85
N SER A 46 0.57 -8.16 -9.53
CA SER A 46 0.45 -8.14 -10.98
C SER A 46 -0.83 -7.44 -11.45
N TRP A 47 -0.76 -6.80 -12.61
CA TRP A 47 -1.92 -6.17 -13.24
C TRP A 47 -2.41 -7.04 -14.38
N PRO A 48 -3.73 -7.31 -14.51
CA PRO A 48 -4.23 -8.13 -15.61
C PRO A 48 -3.88 -7.50 -16.97
N GLU A 49 -3.46 -8.33 -17.93
CA GLU A 49 -3.06 -7.85 -19.26
C GLU A 49 -4.20 -7.09 -19.95
N GLY A 50 -3.87 -5.92 -20.52
CA GLY A 50 -4.83 -5.08 -21.22
C GLY A 50 -5.88 -4.40 -20.32
N ALA A 51 -5.85 -4.61 -19.00
CA ALA A 51 -6.84 -4.05 -18.09
C ALA A 51 -6.73 -2.53 -17.92
N LEU A 52 -5.56 -1.94 -18.18
CA LEU A 52 -5.30 -0.54 -17.91
C LEU A 52 -4.62 0.16 -19.08
N ASN A 53 -5.15 1.32 -19.42
CA ASN A 53 -4.37 2.30 -20.17
C ASN A 53 -3.28 2.90 -19.26
N GLN A 54 -2.28 3.53 -19.86
CA GLN A 54 -1.13 4.08 -19.13
C GLN A 54 -1.54 5.01 -17.99
N LYS A 55 -2.53 5.89 -18.22
CA LYS A 55 -3.00 6.83 -17.20
C LYS A 55 -3.59 6.10 -15.99
N ALA A 56 -4.49 5.15 -16.23
CA ALA A 56 -5.12 4.38 -15.16
C ALA A 56 -4.11 3.53 -14.38
N GLY A 57 -3.11 2.97 -15.07
CA GLY A 57 -2.00 2.26 -14.43
C GLY A 57 -1.20 3.14 -13.48
N LEU A 58 -0.87 4.36 -13.90
CA LEU A 58 -0.14 5.33 -13.06
C LEU A 58 -0.98 5.83 -11.89
N GLU A 59 -2.27 6.08 -12.09
CA GLU A 59 -3.18 6.50 -11.00
C GLU A 59 -3.25 5.42 -9.92
N LYS A 60 -3.39 4.15 -10.31
CA LYS A 60 -3.41 3.02 -9.38
C LYS A 60 -2.06 2.77 -8.70
N ALA A 61 -0.95 2.91 -9.42
CA ALA A 61 0.38 2.81 -8.83
C ALA A 61 0.61 3.87 -7.73
N VAL A 62 0.10 5.08 -7.92
CA VAL A 62 0.12 6.12 -6.87
C VAL A 62 -0.70 5.67 -5.65
N LEU A 63 -1.91 5.15 -5.87
CA LEU A 63 -2.77 4.71 -4.76
C LEU A 63 -2.12 3.57 -3.96
N VAL A 64 -1.62 2.55 -4.64
CA VAL A 64 -0.98 1.40 -4.00
C VAL A 64 0.24 1.85 -3.22
N ALA A 65 1.14 2.66 -3.81
CA ALA A 65 2.33 3.14 -3.11
C ALA A 65 1.98 3.97 -1.85
N LEU A 66 0.95 4.82 -1.89
CA LEU A 66 0.58 5.63 -0.73
C LEU A 66 -0.14 4.81 0.36
N ALA A 67 -0.62 3.61 0.07
CA ALA A 67 -1.50 2.86 0.96
C ALA A 67 -0.82 2.41 2.26
N GLY A 68 0.40 1.86 2.20
CA GLY A 68 1.16 1.44 3.38
C GLY A 68 1.40 2.58 4.37
N PRO A 69 2.00 3.72 3.94
CA PRO A 69 2.14 4.90 4.78
C PRO A 69 0.83 5.40 5.38
N VAL A 70 -0.28 5.36 4.64
CA VAL A 70 -1.59 5.79 5.16
C VAL A 70 -2.13 4.82 6.22
N ALA A 71 -1.95 3.51 6.04
CA ALA A 71 -2.33 2.52 7.04
C ALA A 71 -1.58 2.75 8.36
N GLU A 72 -0.27 3.03 8.27
CA GLU A 72 0.54 3.40 9.44
C GLU A 72 0.05 4.68 10.12
N MET A 73 -0.29 5.73 9.35
CA MET A 73 -0.84 6.98 9.92
C MET A 73 -2.14 6.73 10.70
N ILE A 74 -3.01 5.84 10.20
CA ILE A 74 -4.27 5.53 10.86
C ILE A 74 -4.01 4.74 12.14
N HIS A 75 -3.14 3.71 12.08
CA HIS A 75 -2.81 2.85 13.21
C HIS A 75 -2.14 3.65 14.34
N THR A 76 -1.15 4.48 14.00
CA THR A 76 -0.39 5.28 14.98
C THR A 76 -1.17 6.48 15.49
N GLY A 77 -2.15 6.97 14.73
CA GLY A 77 -2.91 8.19 15.02
C GLY A 77 -2.12 9.48 14.76
N ASP A 78 -0.89 9.39 14.26
CA ASP A 78 -0.01 10.52 14.04
C ASP A 78 -0.17 11.06 12.60
N PRO A 79 -0.45 12.38 12.43
CA PRO A 79 -0.56 12.99 11.12
C PRO A 79 0.84 13.23 10.54
N PHE A 80 1.32 12.30 9.72
CA PHE A 80 2.61 12.43 9.05
C PHE A 80 2.45 12.96 7.63
N HIS A 81 3.32 13.89 7.24
CA HIS A 81 3.54 14.19 5.83
C HIS A 81 4.59 13.21 5.28
N PRO A 82 4.32 12.46 4.19
CA PRO A 82 5.19 11.34 3.84
C PRO A 82 6.65 11.67 3.55
N ALA A 83 6.93 12.89 3.09
CA ALA A 83 8.30 13.39 2.90
C ALA A 83 9.12 13.58 4.20
N LEU A 84 8.53 13.38 5.39
CA LEU A 84 9.18 13.58 6.69
C LEU A 84 9.58 12.27 7.38
N VAL A 85 9.12 11.12 6.88
CA VAL A 85 9.41 9.80 7.44
C VAL A 85 10.38 9.08 6.50
N SER A 86 11.57 8.76 6.99
CA SER A 86 12.64 8.12 6.20
C SER A 86 12.22 6.76 5.65
N GLU A 87 11.45 6.03 6.44
CA GLU A 87 10.95 4.68 6.17
C GLU A 87 10.04 4.66 4.95
N TRP A 88 9.24 5.71 4.75
CA TRP A 88 8.33 5.85 3.60
C TRP A 88 9.00 6.42 2.35
N SER A 89 10.30 6.68 2.39
CA SER A 89 11.01 7.32 1.27
C SER A 89 11.01 6.47 0.00
N GLY A 90 10.83 5.15 0.12
CA GLY A 90 10.61 4.23 -0.99
C GLY A 90 9.28 4.51 -1.67
N ASP A 91 8.17 4.35 -0.95
CA ASP A 91 6.82 4.49 -1.49
C ASP A 91 6.49 5.89 -1.95
N TRP A 92 6.94 6.89 -1.20
CA TRP A 92 6.81 8.28 -1.63
C TRP A 92 7.50 8.52 -2.97
N ARG A 93 8.68 7.93 -3.18
CA ARG A 93 9.42 8.06 -4.45
C ARG A 93 8.69 7.34 -5.58
N GLN A 94 8.13 6.16 -5.33
CA GLN A 94 7.32 5.41 -6.29
C GLN A 94 6.07 6.22 -6.70
N ALA A 95 5.32 6.72 -5.73
CA ALA A 95 4.16 7.58 -5.96
C ALA A 95 4.55 8.87 -6.72
N TRP A 96 5.67 9.50 -6.35
CA TRP A 96 6.19 10.70 -7.01
C TRP A 96 6.58 10.48 -8.47
N GLN A 97 7.18 9.33 -8.77
CA GLN A 97 7.57 8.95 -10.13
C GLN A 97 6.34 8.62 -10.98
N ALA A 98 5.40 7.83 -10.45
CA ALA A 98 4.15 7.51 -11.15
C ALA A 98 3.32 8.78 -11.43
N ALA A 99 3.22 9.67 -10.44
CA ALA A 99 2.53 10.95 -10.59
C ALA A 99 3.24 11.92 -11.56
N ALA A 100 4.51 11.69 -11.93
CA ALA A 100 5.25 12.60 -12.80
C ALA A 100 4.68 12.72 -14.20
N ALA A 101 4.20 11.60 -14.75
CA ALA A 101 3.57 11.56 -16.06
C ALA A 101 2.11 12.06 -16.02
N LEU A 102 1.46 12.00 -14.85
CA LEU A 102 0.10 12.51 -14.64
C LEU A 102 0.08 14.03 -14.41
N VAL A 103 1.00 14.51 -13.57
CA VAL A 103 1.11 15.90 -13.12
C VAL A 103 2.59 16.32 -13.18
N PRO A 104 3.05 16.85 -14.34
CA PRO A 104 4.47 17.16 -14.55
C PRO A 104 4.98 18.26 -13.62
N GLN A 105 4.15 19.25 -13.32
CA GLN A 105 4.51 20.41 -12.50
C GLN A 105 4.68 20.00 -11.03
N ARG A 106 5.84 20.31 -10.44
CA ARG A 106 6.24 19.83 -9.10
C ARG A 106 5.25 20.23 -8.00
N GLU A 107 4.82 21.49 -7.95
CA GLU A 107 3.89 21.98 -6.93
C GLU A 107 2.51 21.33 -7.07
N ALA A 108 1.98 21.26 -8.29
CA ALA A 108 0.71 20.59 -8.56
C ALA A 108 0.77 19.08 -8.24
N ARG A 109 1.94 18.45 -8.42
CA ARG A 109 2.15 17.03 -8.09
C ARG A 109 2.12 16.78 -6.59
N MET A 110 2.73 17.67 -5.80
CA MET A 110 2.62 17.61 -4.34
C MET A 110 1.16 17.66 -3.90
N LEU A 111 0.40 18.66 -4.38
CA LEU A 111 -1.04 18.79 -4.09
C LEU A 111 -1.86 17.58 -4.53
N TYR A 112 -1.51 16.99 -5.68
CA TYR A 112 -2.14 15.77 -6.16
C TYR A 112 -1.90 14.60 -5.20
N LEU A 113 -0.66 14.37 -4.77
CA LEU A 113 -0.33 13.29 -3.84
C LEU A 113 -0.98 13.50 -2.47
N GLU A 114 -0.94 14.72 -1.93
CA GLU A 114 -1.64 15.08 -0.68
C GLU A 114 -3.14 14.74 -0.78
N LYS A 115 -3.79 15.09 -1.89
CA LYS A 115 -5.20 14.75 -2.13
C LYS A 115 -5.44 13.24 -2.17
N GLN A 116 -4.54 12.47 -2.78
CA GLN A 116 -4.65 11.00 -2.79
C GLN A 116 -4.47 10.42 -1.38
N THR A 117 -3.47 10.89 -0.63
CA THR A 117 -3.25 10.51 0.78
C THR A 117 -4.49 10.76 1.63
N ILE A 118 -5.11 11.95 1.52
CA ILE A 118 -6.34 12.27 2.27
C ILE A 118 -7.50 11.35 1.85
N SER A 119 -7.63 11.07 0.55
CA SER A 119 -8.71 10.22 0.04
C SER A 119 -8.56 8.78 0.54
N LEU A 120 -7.33 8.24 0.51
CA LEU A 120 -7.01 6.93 1.06
C LEU A 120 -7.22 6.88 2.57
N TYR A 121 -6.83 7.94 3.29
CA TYR A 121 -7.03 8.01 4.74
C TYR A 121 -8.51 7.90 5.12
N HIS A 122 -9.39 8.55 4.36
CA HIS A 122 -10.83 8.43 4.58
C HIS A 122 -11.36 7.04 4.23
N LEU A 123 -10.95 6.49 3.08
CA LEU A 123 -11.35 5.14 2.63
C LEU A 123 -10.96 4.06 3.64
N LEU A 124 -9.69 4.03 4.04
CA LEU A 124 -9.16 2.99 4.94
C LEU A 124 -9.71 3.09 6.37
N ARG A 125 -10.32 4.22 6.75
CA ARG A 125 -10.99 4.38 8.04
C ARG A 125 -12.45 3.95 8.04
N GLU A 126 -13.01 3.61 6.89
CA GLU A 126 -14.34 2.98 6.83
C GLU A 126 -14.29 1.60 7.50
N ASP A 127 -15.33 1.28 8.28
CA ASP A 127 -15.32 0.11 9.18
C ASP A 127 -14.97 -1.22 8.47
N SER A 128 -15.48 -1.44 7.25
CA SER A 128 -15.21 -2.66 6.49
C SER A 128 -13.76 -2.74 6.02
N TYR A 129 -13.21 -1.64 5.51
CA TYR A 129 -11.82 -1.58 5.06
C TYR A 129 -10.85 -1.70 6.23
N TRP A 130 -11.13 -1.03 7.35
CA TRP A 130 -10.28 -1.12 8.53
C TRP A 130 -10.32 -2.51 9.16
N SER A 131 -11.48 -3.17 9.15
CA SER A 131 -11.60 -4.56 9.62
C SER A 131 -10.86 -5.53 8.73
N ALA A 132 -10.97 -5.40 7.39
CA ALA A 132 -10.21 -6.20 6.43
C ALA A 132 -8.70 -6.00 6.61
N LEU A 133 -8.26 -4.76 6.81
CA LEU A 133 -6.86 -4.44 7.05
C LEU A 133 -6.37 -5.05 8.36
N GLY A 134 -7.14 -4.93 9.44
CA GLY A 134 -6.81 -5.52 10.74
C GLY A 134 -6.66 -7.06 10.67
N ASP A 135 -7.56 -7.73 9.96
CA ASP A 135 -7.48 -9.19 9.78
C ASP A 135 -6.25 -9.58 8.94
N LEU A 136 -5.93 -8.83 7.87
CA LEU A 136 -4.68 -9.02 7.12
C LEU A 136 -3.44 -8.86 8.02
N VAL A 137 -3.44 -7.87 8.91
CA VAL A 137 -2.35 -7.64 9.87
C VAL A 137 -2.23 -8.81 10.84
N ASP A 138 -3.32 -9.24 11.45
CA ASP A 138 -3.34 -10.36 12.39
C ASP A 138 -2.79 -11.64 11.74
N GLN A 139 -3.19 -11.91 10.50
CA GLN A 139 -2.70 -13.07 9.75
C GLN A 139 -1.23 -12.92 9.35
N LEU A 140 -0.79 -11.73 8.93
CA LEU A 140 0.63 -11.47 8.63
C LEU A 140 1.52 -11.66 9.85
N LEU A 141 1.10 -11.19 11.02
CA LEU A 141 1.85 -11.38 12.27
C LEU A 141 1.86 -12.84 12.72
N ALA A 142 0.83 -13.62 12.37
CA ALA A 142 0.75 -15.03 12.73
C ALA A 142 1.55 -15.94 11.78
N HIS A 143 1.65 -15.57 10.50
CA HIS A 143 2.16 -16.44 9.45
C HIS A 143 3.42 -15.91 8.75
N GLU A 144 3.83 -14.67 9.02
CA GLU A 144 4.92 -13.90 8.38
C GLU A 144 4.69 -13.63 6.89
N THR A 145 4.14 -14.60 6.15
CA THR A 145 3.81 -14.54 4.74
C THR A 145 2.39 -15.03 4.50
N LEU A 146 1.61 -14.28 3.71
CA LEU A 146 0.31 -14.68 3.20
C LEU A 146 0.38 -14.96 1.71
N GLU A 147 -0.20 -16.07 1.30
CA GLU A 147 -0.38 -16.44 -0.10
C GLU A 147 -1.72 -15.94 -0.64
N GLU A 148 -1.82 -15.88 -1.96
CA GLU A 148 -2.97 -15.38 -2.71
C GLU A 148 -4.33 -15.81 -2.14
N GLU A 149 -4.55 -17.11 -1.96
CA GLU A 149 -5.85 -17.66 -1.52
C GLU A 149 -6.30 -17.06 -0.18
N MET A 150 -5.38 -16.96 0.78
CA MET A 150 -5.67 -16.43 2.12
C MET A 150 -5.97 -14.93 2.07
N ILE A 151 -5.21 -14.17 1.25
CA ILE A 151 -5.43 -12.74 1.05
C ILE A 151 -6.85 -12.48 0.55
N TYR A 152 -7.29 -13.22 -0.47
CA TYR A 152 -8.63 -13.04 -1.05
C TYR A 152 -9.75 -13.55 -0.14
N GLU A 153 -9.52 -14.64 0.60
CA GLU A 153 -10.48 -15.11 1.60
C GLU A 153 -10.75 -14.02 2.65
N ILE A 154 -9.70 -13.45 3.23
CA ILE A 154 -9.80 -12.36 4.22
C ILE A 154 -10.55 -11.17 3.64
N ILE A 155 -10.10 -10.64 2.49
CA ILE A 155 -10.69 -9.42 1.92
C ILE A 155 -12.17 -9.64 1.55
N SER A 156 -12.51 -10.78 0.95
CA SER A 156 -13.88 -11.10 0.55
C SER A 156 -14.84 -11.34 1.71
N HIS A 157 -14.32 -11.60 2.92
CA HIS A 157 -15.12 -11.65 4.13
C HIS A 157 -15.74 -10.29 4.46
N TRP A 158 -15.04 -9.20 4.14
CA TRP A 158 -15.36 -7.85 4.58
C TRP A 158 -15.88 -6.92 3.46
N LEU A 159 -15.49 -7.15 2.19
CA LEU A 159 -15.81 -6.30 1.04
C LEU A 159 -16.54 -7.06 -0.08
#